data_AF-A0A0P0WZH3-F1
#
_entry.id   AF-A0A0P0WZH3-F1
#
_cell.length_a   1.000
_cell.length_b   1.000
_cell.length_c   1.000
_cell.angle_alpha   90.00
_cell.angle_beta   90.00
_cell.angle_gamma   90.00
#
_symmetry.space_group_name_H-M   'P 1'
#
loop_
_entity.id
_entity.type
_entity.pdbx_description
1 polymer ?
#
loop_
_entity_poly.entity_id
_entity_poly.type
_entity_poly.pdbx_seq_one_letter_code
_entity_poly.pdbx_strand_id
1 'polypeptide(L)'
;MSIQGQILEVRVTGCRKLRDTEFFTRQDPYVCIEYATNKFRTRTCTDGGRNPTFDEKFHIPLIEGLRELTVTVWNSNTLTHDDFIGNGRFVDLNYAHLVITVLK
;
A
#
# COMPACT_ATOMS: atom_id res chain seq x y z
N MET A 1 -27.95 -1.75 -3.31
CA MET A 1 -27.19 -2.53 -4.31
C MET A 1 -26.07 -3.25 -3.56
N SER A 2 -25.94 -4.56 -3.71
CA SER A 2 -24.84 -5.31 -3.07
C SER A 2 -23.52 -4.98 -3.74
N ILE A 3 -22.44 -4.95 -2.95
CA ILE A 3 -21.08 -4.77 -3.46
C ILE A 3 -20.36 -6.10 -3.70
N GLN A 4 -20.98 -7.23 -3.33
CA GLN A 4 -20.36 -8.55 -3.42
C GLN A 4 -19.88 -8.85 -4.85
N GLY A 5 -18.59 -9.19 -4.98
CA GLY A 5 -17.96 -9.54 -6.25
C GLY A 5 -17.67 -8.36 -7.18
N GLN A 6 -18.11 -7.15 -6.84
CA GLN A 6 -17.75 -5.96 -7.61
C GLN A 6 -16.26 -5.64 -7.43
N ILE A 7 -15.61 -5.14 -8.48
CA ILE A 7 -14.18 -4.87 -8.46
C ILE A 7 -13.92 -3.44 -8.02
N LEU A 8 -13.09 -3.28 -6.98
CA LEU A 8 -12.42 -2.03 -6.64
C LEU A 8 -11.07 -1.99 -7.38
N GLU A 9 -10.86 -0.98 -8.24
CA GLU A 9 -9.54 -0.70 -8.80
C GLU A 9 -8.76 0.18 -7.82
N VAL A 10 -7.66 -0.33 -7.30
CA VAL A 10 -6.77 0.41 -6.39
C VAL A 10 -5.48 0.76 -7.14
N ARG A 11 -5.19 2.06 -7.27
CA ARG A 11 -3.94 2.56 -7.85
C ARG A 11 -3.04 3.13 -6.76
N VAL A 12 -1.89 2.51 -6.53
CA VAL A 12 -0.86 3.03 -5.61
C VAL A 12 0.11 3.88 -6.41
N THR A 13 0.04 5.20 -6.25
CA THR A 13 0.90 6.12 -7.02
C THR A 13 2.28 6.26 -6.38
N GLY A 14 2.36 6.36 -5.05
CA GLY A 14 3.62 6.62 -4.37
C GLY A 14 3.46 6.98 -2.90
N CYS A 15 4.57 7.39 -2.29
CA CYS A 15 4.59 7.97 -0.96
C CYS A 15 5.32 9.31 -0.95
N ARG A 16 5.06 10.16 0.05
CA ARG A 16 5.79 11.42 0.24
C ARG A 16 6.18 11.59 1.70
N LYS A 17 7.33 12.23 1.90
CA LYS A 17 7.86 12.57 3.24
C LYS A 17 7.95 11.38 4.19
N LEU A 18 8.25 10.19 3.67
CA LEU A 18 8.45 9.04 4.54
C LEU A 18 9.52 9.35 5.58
N ARG A 19 9.34 8.84 6.80
CA ARG A 19 10.43 8.86 7.78
C ARG A 19 11.58 8.02 7.22
N ASP A 20 12.80 8.43 7.54
CA ASP A 20 13.97 7.61 7.25
C ASP A 20 14.05 6.49 8.30
N THR A 21 14.25 5.25 7.85
CA THR A 21 14.51 4.10 8.73
C THR A 21 15.98 3.69 8.70
N GLU A 22 16.77 4.24 7.78
CA GLU A 22 18.15 3.80 7.55
C GLU A 22 19.19 4.77 8.09
N PHE A 23 20.28 4.21 8.62
CA PHE A 23 21.47 4.99 9.00
C PHE A 23 22.65 4.73 8.06
N PHE A 24 22.86 3.47 7.65
CA PHE A 24 23.99 3.05 6.81
C PHE A 24 23.58 2.42 5.48
N THR A 25 22.31 2.06 5.29
CA THR A 25 21.84 1.43 4.04
C THR A 25 20.90 2.36 3.26
N ARG A 26 20.24 1.83 2.22
CA ARG A 26 19.30 2.59 1.39
C ARG A 26 17.88 2.31 1.82
N GLN A 27 17.03 3.33 1.70
CA GLN A 27 15.60 3.14 1.88
C GLN A 27 14.98 2.70 0.53
N ASP A 28 14.46 1.48 0.52
CA ASP A 28 13.86 0.74 -0.58
C ASP A 28 12.35 0.47 -0.30
N PRO A 29 11.45 1.47 -0.45
CA PRO A 29 10.08 1.33 0.01
C PRO A 29 9.24 0.38 -0.83
N TYR A 30 8.26 -0.26 -0.21
CA TYR A 30 7.13 -0.91 -0.88
C TYR A 30 5.84 -0.72 -0.09
N VAL A 31 4.71 -0.88 -0.76
CA VAL A 31 3.38 -0.73 -0.17
C VAL A 31 2.65 -2.07 -0.18
N CYS A 32 2.20 -2.50 0.99
CA CYS A 32 1.25 -3.61 1.15
C CYS A 32 -0.17 -3.07 1.25
N ILE A 33 -1.09 -3.67 0.51
CA ILE A 33 -2.53 -3.47 0.62
C ILE A 33 -3.14 -4.75 1.19
N GLU A 34 -3.93 -4.62 2.25
CA GLU A 34 -4.64 -5.71 2.88
C GLU A 34 -6.15 -5.46 2.85
N TYR A 35 -6.91 -6.41 2.31
CA TYR A 35 -8.37 -6.42 2.28
C TYR A 35 -8.88 -7.81 2.61
N ALA A 36 -9.63 -7.93 3.72
CA ALA A 36 -10.02 -9.22 4.29
C ALA A 36 -8.79 -10.13 4.53
N THR A 37 -8.74 -11.29 3.88
CA THR A 37 -7.61 -12.23 3.92
C THR A 37 -6.61 -12.03 2.78
N ASN A 38 -6.92 -11.15 1.83
CA ASN A 38 -6.08 -10.93 0.65
C ASN A 38 -5.03 -9.85 0.92
N LYS A 39 -3.80 -10.14 0.51
CA LYS A 39 -2.68 -9.21 0.57
C LYS A 39 -2.12 -8.99 -0.83
N PHE A 40 -1.90 -7.73 -1.15
CA PHE A 40 -1.25 -7.29 -2.38
C PHE A 40 -0.04 -6.44 -2.02
N ARG A 41 0.99 -6.43 -2.86
CA ARG A 41 2.22 -5.67 -2.62
C ARG A 41 2.68 -5.05 -3.93
N THR A 42 3.12 -3.79 -3.88
CA THR A 42 3.86 -3.17 -4.99
C THR A 42 5.22 -3.83 -5.16
N ARG A 43 5.87 -3.58 -6.29
CA ARG A 43 7.31 -3.76 -6.39
C ARG A 43 8.01 -2.87 -5.37
N THR A 44 9.19 -3.31 -4.96
CA THR A 44 10.10 -2.46 -4.18
C THR A 44 10.64 -1.36 -5.08
N CYS A 45 10.54 -0.11 -4.62
CA CYS A 45 11.19 1.03 -5.25
C CYS A 45 12.62 1.10 -4.72
N THR A 46 13.54 0.37 -5.34
CA THR A 46 14.96 0.36 -4.96
C THR A 46 15.55 1.76 -5.06
N ASP A 47 16.24 2.19 -4.00
CA ASP A 47 16.75 3.54 -3.77
C ASP A 47 15.65 4.62 -3.88
N GLY A 48 14.41 4.25 -3.57
CA GLY A 48 13.24 5.14 -3.68
C GLY A 48 13.21 6.25 -2.62
N GLY A 49 13.99 6.09 -1.55
CA GLY A 49 14.16 7.08 -0.50
C GLY A 49 12.84 7.47 0.15
N ARG A 50 12.67 8.76 0.45
CA ARG A 50 11.50 9.28 1.18
C ARG A 50 10.30 9.64 0.30
N ASN A 51 10.45 9.56 -1.03
CA ASN A 51 9.40 9.94 -1.99
C ASN A 51 9.27 8.92 -3.15
N PRO A 52 9.08 7.62 -2.85
CA PRO A 52 8.99 6.58 -3.87
C PRO A 52 7.78 6.78 -4.78
N THR A 53 7.89 6.30 -6.01
CA THR A 53 6.81 6.25 -7.00
C THR A 53 6.67 4.80 -7.48
N PHE A 54 5.44 4.29 -7.53
CA PHE A 54 5.13 2.91 -7.92
C PHE A 54 4.30 2.89 -9.20
N ASP A 55 3.17 3.62 -9.17
CA ASP A 55 2.16 3.64 -10.22
C ASP A 55 1.58 2.27 -10.58
N GLU A 56 1.28 1.46 -9.55
CA GLU A 56 0.78 0.10 -9.70
C GLU A 56 -0.71 -0.01 -9.43
N LYS A 57 -1.40 -0.88 -10.17
CA LYS A 57 -2.84 -1.12 -10.07
C LYS A 57 -3.14 -2.52 -9.56
N PHE A 58 -4.13 -2.61 -8.67
CA PHE A 58 -4.65 -3.86 -8.13
C PHE A 58 -6.17 -3.90 -8.31
N HIS A 59 -6.70 -5.07 -8.62
CA HIS A 59 -8.13 -5.31 -8.74
C HIS A 59 -8.56 -6.17 -7.56
N ILE A 60 -9.37 -5.60 -6.67
CA ILE A 60 -9.78 -6.27 -5.42
C ILE A 60 -11.28 -6.57 -5.52
N PRO A 61 -11.68 -7.86 -5.52
CA PRO A 61 -13.09 -8.22 -5.44
C PRO A 61 -13.63 -7.88 -4.05
N LEU A 62 -14.65 -7.05 -4.01
CA LEU A 62 -15.30 -6.62 -2.78
C LEU A 62 -16.16 -7.74 -2.20
N ILE A 63 -16.15 -7.82 -0.87
CA ILE A 63 -16.91 -8.76 -0.05
C ILE A 63 -17.94 -7.94 0.75
N GLU A 64 -19.20 -8.35 0.69
CA GLU A 64 -20.28 -7.70 1.42
C GLU A 64 -19.99 -7.69 2.94
N GLY A 65 -20.27 -6.58 3.60
CA GLY A 65 -19.95 -6.36 5.01
C GLY A 65 -18.51 -5.97 5.31
N LEU A 66 -17.57 -6.10 4.36
CA LEU A 66 -16.16 -5.71 4.55
C LEU A 66 -15.85 -4.40 3.81
N ARG A 67 -15.71 -3.32 4.58
CA ARG A 67 -15.58 -1.94 4.08
C ARG A 67 -14.25 -1.27 4.43
N GLU A 68 -13.29 -2.02 4.96
CA GLU A 68 -11.97 -1.51 5.35
C GLU A 68 -10.86 -2.12 4.49
N LEU A 69 -9.95 -1.28 4.01
CA LEU A 69 -8.70 -1.65 3.34
C LEU A 69 -7.56 -0.98 4.09
N THR A 70 -6.57 -1.78 4.49
CA THR A 70 -5.37 -1.29 5.17
C THR A 70 -4.23 -1.15 4.18
N VAL A 71 -3.48 -0.06 4.30
CA VAL A 71 -2.26 0.19 3.54
C VAL A 71 -1.10 0.30 4.51
N THR A 72 -0.02 -0.44 4.26
CA THR A 72 1.19 -0.38 5.07
C THR A 72 2.39 -0.13 4.18
N VAL A 73 3.23 0.83 4.57
CA VAL A 73 4.50 1.14 3.91
C VAL A 73 5.63 0.51 4.72
N TRP A 74 6.51 -0.18 4.01
CA TRP A 74 7.66 -0.87 4.56
C TRP A 74 8.94 -0.45 3.83
N ASN A 75 10.07 -0.54 4.51
CA ASN A 75 11.40 -0.52 3.91
C ASN A 75 11.87 -1.96 3.67
N SER A 76 12.24 -2.30 2.44
CA SER A 76 12.78 -3.63 2.14
C SER A 76 14.23 -3.74 2.58
N ASN A 77 14.56 -4.79 3.33
CA ASN A 77 15.91 -5.12 3.74
C ASN A 77 16.32 -6.48 3.19
N THR A 78 17.56 -6.61 2.74
CA THR A 78 18.04 -7.88 2.14
C THR A 78 18.51 -8.89 3.19
N LEU A 79 19.14 -8.42 4.27
CA LEU A 79 19.80 -9.27 5.28
C LEU A 79 19.08 -9.30 6.63
N THR A 80 18.14 -8.40 6.84
CA THR A 80 17.37 -8.24 8.09
C THR A 80 15.89 -8.22 7.77
N HIS A 81 15.04 -8.18 8.81
CA HIS A 81 13.62 -7.95 8.60
C HIS A 81 13.35 -6.58 7.99
N ASP A 82 12.31 -6.51 7.16
CA ASP A 82 11.81 -5.26 6.58
C ASP A 82 11.32 -4.31 7.68
N ASP A 83 11.69 -3.03 7.60
CA ASP A 83 11.32 -2.04 8.60
C ASP A 83 9.94 -1.43 8.31
N PHE A 84 9.08 -1.41 9.32
CA PHE A 84 7.81 -0.70 9.23
C PHE A 84 8.04 0.81 9.08
N ILE A 85 7.43 1.47 8.10
CA ILE A 85 7.53 2.95 7.95
C ILE A 85 6.29 3.65 8.50
N GLY A 86 5.11 3.16 8.14
CA GLY A 86 3.81 3.71 8.52
C GLY A 86 2.63 2.95 7.89
N ASN A 87 1.41 3.21 8.36
CA ASN A 87 0.20 2.62 7.80
C ASN A 87 -0.97 3.60 7.80
N GLY A 88 -2.01 3.26 7.05
CA GLY A 88 -3.29 3.96 6.99
C GLY A 88 -4.43 3.00 6.69
N ARG A 89 -5.67 3.44 6.93
CA ARG A 89 -6.87 2.68 6.64
C ARG A 89 -7.79 3.51 5.76
N PHE A 90 -8.40 2.88 4.78
CA PHE A 90 -9.49 3.41 3.99
C PHE A 90 -10.76 2.67 4.41
N VAL A 91 -11.77 3.41 4.84
CA VAL A 91 -13.08 2.88 5.26
C VAL A 91 -14.14 3.23 4.21
N ASP A 92 -15.35 2.68 4.38
CA ASP A 92 -16.51 2.93 3.52
C ASP A 92 -16.28 2.62 2.03
N LEU A 93 -15.51 1.57 1.75
CA LEU A 93 -15.21 1.16 0.38
C LEU A 93 -16.48 0.89 -0.45
N ASN A 94 -16.43 1.33 -1.70
CA ASN A 94 -17.42 1.08 -2.74
C ASN A 94 -16.75 0.57 -4.03
N TYR A 95 -17.54 0.13 -5.00
CA TYR A 95 -17.03 -0.25 -6.31
C TYR A 95 -16.68 1.04 -7.10
N ALA A 96 -15.42 1.45 -7.05
CA ALA A 96 -14.93 2.66 -7.71
C ALA A 96 -13.41 2.55 -7.96
N HIS A 97 -12.78 3.69 -8.25
CA HIS A 97 -11.33 3.83 -8.30
C HIS A 97 -10.85 4.44 -6.99
N LEU A 98 -9.89 3.78 -6.33
CA LEU A 98 -9.19 4.30 -5.16
C LEU A 98 -7.74 4.61 -5.55
N VAL A 99 -7.36 5.89 -5.47
CA VAL A 99 -5.98 6.33 -5.68
C VAL A 99 -5.31 6.53 -4.32
N ILE A 100 -4.21 5.84 -4.08
CA ILE A 100 -3.50 5.85 -2.80
C ILE A 100 -2.16 6.57 -2.99
N THR A 101 -2.00 7.68 -2.25
CA THR A 101 -0.71 8.29 -1.96
C THR A 101 -0.55 8.31 -0.44
N VAL A 102 0.51 7.66 0.07
CA VAL A 102 0.78 7.69 1.52
C VAL A 102 1.61 8.92 1.85
N LEU A 103 1.10 9.78 2.73
CA LEU A 103 1.77 10.98 3.20
C LEU A 103 2.11 10.83 4.68
N LYS A 104 3.24 11.40 5.10
CA LYS A 104 3.58 11.59 6.51
C LYS A 104 3.89 13.06 6.79
#